data_AF-A0A0G3HD29-F1
#
_entry.id   AF-A0A0G3HD29-F1
#
_cell.length_a   1.000
_cell.length_b   1.000
_cell.length_c   1.000
_cell.angle_alpha   90.00
_cell.angle_beta   90.00
_cell.angle_gamma   90.00
#
_symmetry.space_group_name_H-M   'P 1'
#
loop_
_entity.id
_entity.type
_entity.pdbx_description
1 polymer ?
#
loop_
_entity_poly.entity_id
_entity_poly.type
_entity_poly.pdbx_seq_one_letter_code
_entity_poly.pdbx_strand_id
1 'polypeptide(L)'
;MEQQRRSAAAPVTVLSIADEERPALTVPGAINFGPGNRPDLVLSAGDLDFAYVAAVAEAFGVPCVMVPGNHDPSLEGFRLSPIGWLRDGRHCAWPGPEGAFPADRDIVEVAGLRIAGLGGCARYNSGPNQWSDGQALRRARRVLKKAHRSPVDILLTHASGEAGAGDDAVHRAMPGVDKLVDALRPAMHVHGHVHPHGARRSVSRREWTTGGTLIVNTVGWTLTRIQRDPHPRADLILEGR
;
A
#
# COMPACT_ATOMS: atom_id res chain seq x y z
N MET A 1 -3.54 -3.79 19.77
CA MET A 1 -2.86 -2.75 18.96
C MET A 1 -1.47 -2.38 19.47
N GLU A 2 -1.18 -2.39 20.78
CA GLU A 2 0.15 -2.00 21.30
C GLU A 2 1.28 -3.00 20.94
N GLN A 3 0.96 -4.30 20.82
CA GLN A 3 1.91 -5.32 20.31
C GLN A 3 2.23 -5.21 18.81
N GLN A 4 1.43 -4.48 18.02
CA GLN A 4 1.60 -4.35 16.56
C GLN A 4 2.52 -3.19 16.16
N ARG A 5 3.00 -2.40 17.13
CA ARG A 5 4.00 -1.33 16.95
C ARG A 5 5.43 -1.79 17.26
N ARG A 6 5.74 -3.08 17.15
CA ARG A 6 7.12 -3.55 17.29
C ARG A 6 7.97 -2.93 16.18
N SER A 7 9.06 -2.27 16.55
CA SER A 7 10.09 -1.87 15.60
C SER A 7 10.75 -3.12 15.06
N ALA A 8 10.65 -3.39 13.76
CA ALA A 8 11.48 -4.40 13.14
C ALA A 8 12.93 -3.89 13.10
N ALA A 9 13.90 -4.77 13.38
CA ALA A 9 15.30 -4.46 13.11
C ALA A 9 15.51 -4.47 11.59
N ALA A 10 16.22 -3.50 11.04
CA ALA A 10 16.54 -3.49 9.61
C ALA A 10 17.41 -4.72 9.25
N PRO A 11 17.23 -5.31 8.05
CA PRO A 11 16.29 -4.93 6.99
C PRO A 11 14.85 -5.42 7.25
N VAL A 12 13.85 -4.65 6.78
CA VAL A 12 12.43 -5.02 6.89
C VAL A 12 11.97 -5.75 5.64
N THR A 13 11.40 -6.94 5.78
CA THR A 13 10.82 -7.72 4.68
C THR A 13 9.33 -7.44 4.56
N VAL A 14 8.88 -7.02 3.38
CA VAL A 14 7.51 -6.55 3.14
C VAL A 14 6.82 -7.47 2.14
N LEU A 15 5.71 -8.07 2.54
CA LEU A 15 4.79 -8.81 1.67
C LEU A 15 3.71 -7.84 1.19
N SER A 16 3.64 -7.57 -0.10
CA SER A 16 2.59 -6.74 -0.70
C SER A 16 1.61 -7.61 -1.48
N ILE A 17 0.31 -7.29 -1.41
CA ILE A 17 -0.79 -8.01 -2.07
C ILE A 17 -1.80 -7.03 -2.68
N ALA A 18 -2.40 -7.37 -3.83
CA ALA A 18 -3.46 -6.58 -4.46
C ALA A 18 -4.22 -7.39 -5.53
N ASP A 19 -5.50 -7.07 -5.75
CA ASP A 19 -6.35 -7.47 -6.89
C ASP A 19 -6.61 -8.98 -7.15
N GLU A 20 -5.68 -9.87 -6.81
CA GLU A 20 -5.75 -11.32 -7.01
C GLU A 20 -5.44 -12.03 -5.69
N GLU A 21 -6.38 -12.84 -5.22
CA GLU A 21 -6.20 -13.63 -4.00
C GLU A 21 -5.38 -14.89 -4.27
N ARG A 22 -4.49 -15.20 -3.33
CA ARG A 22 -3.72 -16.44 -3.31
C ARG A 22 -3.99 -17.17 -1.99
N PRO A 23 -4.93 -18.14 -1.96
CA PRO A 23 -5.33 -18.83 -0.73
C PRO A 23 -4.17 -19.45 0.07
N ALA A 24 -3.08 -19.85 -0.59
CA ALA A 24 -1.91 -20.37 0.12
C ALA A 24 -1.24 -19.34 1.07
N LEU A 25 -1.46 -18.03 0.89
CA LEU A 25 -0.97 -16.99 1.80
C LEU A 25 -1.76 -16.91 3.12
N THR A 26 -2.98 -17.47 3.18
CA THR A 26 -3.80 -17.47 4.41
C THR A 26 -3.54 -18.68 5.30
N VAL A 27 -2.75 -19.65 4.82
CA VAL A 27 -2.42 -20.86 5.58
C VAL A 27 -1.03 -20.72 6.19
N PRO A 28 -0.90 -20.68 7.53
CA PRO A 28 0.40 -20.58 8.21
C PRO A 28 1.38 -21.64 7.72
N GLY A 29 2.54 -21.19 7.20
CA GLY A 29 3.61 -22.07 6.74
C GLY A 29 3.42 -22.72 5.36
N ALA A 30 2.30 -22.48 4.66
CA ALA A 30 2.07 -23.08 3.33
C ALA A 30 2.97 -22.50 2.23
N ILE A 31 3.47 -21.27 2.40
CA ILE A 31 4.43 -20.66 1.48
C ILE A 31 5.78 -20.50 2.18
N ASN A 32 6.82 -21.06 1.57
CA ASN A 32 8.20 -20.84 1.95
C ASN A 32 8.85 -19.85 0.98
N PHE A 33 9.15 -18.64 1.46
CA PHE A 33 9.86 -17.62 0.69
C PHE A 33 11.38 -17.80 0.67
N GLY A 34 11.89 -18.89 1.25
CA GLY A 34 13.31 -19.15 1.42
C GLY A 34 13.87 -18.61 2.76
N PRO A 35 15.11 -18.98 3.08
CA PRO A 35 15.74 -18.61 4.35
C PRO A 35 15.90 -17.08 4.46
N GLY A 36 15.55 -16.52 5.62
CA GLY A 36 15.68 -15.08 5.91
C GLY A 36 14.65 -14.18 5.23
N ASN A 37 13.63 -14.75 4.57
CA ASN A 37 12.61 -14.02 3.82
C ASN A 37 11.22 -14.04 4.49
N ARG A 38 11.17 -14.23 5.82
CA ARG A 38 9.93 -14.15 6.57
C ARG A 38 9.41 -12.70 6.51
N PRO A 39 8.13 -12.45 6.17
CA PRO A 39 7.57 -11.11 6.24
C PRO A 39 7.60 -10.52 7.65
N ASP A 40 7.82 -9.21 7.73
CA ASP A 40 7.72 -8.37 8.93
C ASP A 40 6.52 -7.41 8.87
N LEU A 41 5.99 -7.19 7.66
CA LEU A 41 4.90 -6.27 7.35
C LEU A 41 4.11 -6.78 6.14
N VAL A 42 2.78 -6.69 6.20
CA VAL A 42 1.90 -6.86 5.04
C VAL A 42 1.42 -5.49 4.55
N LEU A 43 1.47 -5.27 3.24
CA LEU A 43 0.82 -4.14 2.56
C LEU A 43 -0.29 -4.66 1.66
N SER A 44 -1.50 -4.11 1.80
CA SER A 44 -2.61 -4.39 0.88
C SER A 44 -2.90 -3.15 0.04
N ALA A 45 -2.77 -3.29 -1.28
CA ALA A 45 -3.04 -2.22 -2.23
C ALA A 45 -4.48 -2.20 -2.75
N GLY A 46 -5.40 -2.91 -2.09
CA GLY A 46 -6.84 -2.87 -2.36
C GLY A 46 -7.35 -3.94 -3.32
N ASP A 47 -8.67 -3.92 -3.52
CA ASP A 47 -9.45 -4.84 -4.37
C ASP A 47 -9.24 -6.32 -4.02
N LEU A 48 -9.30 -6.61 -2.73
CA LEU A 48 -9.22 -7.95 -2.13
C LEU A 48 -10.30 -8.07 -1.06
N ASP A 49 -10.80 -9.29 -0.81
CA ASP A 49 -11.71 -9.49 0.30
C ASP A 49 -11.02 -9.11 1.63
N PHE A 50 -11.72 -8.35 2.47
CA PHE A 50 -11.14 -7.86 3.72
C PHE A 50 -10.84 -8.99 4.73
N ALA A 51 -11.59 -10.09 4.69
CA ALA A 51 -11.27 -11.28 5.47
C ALA A 51 -10.03 -11.99 4.92
N TYR A 52 -9.82 -12.01 3.60
CA TYR A 52 -8.57 -12.50 3.02
C TYR A 52 -7.37 -11.67 3.49
N VAL A 53 -7.45 -10.34 3.43
CA VAL A 53 -6.36 -9.45 3.88
C VAL A 53 -6.04 -9.67 5.36
N ALA A 54 -7.07 -9.79 6.22
CA ALA A 54 -6.89 -10.07 7.64
C ALA A 54 -6.24 -11.45 7.87
N ALA A 55 -6.71 -12.49 7.17
CA ALA A 55 -6.19 -13.85 7.27
C ALA A 55 -4.72 -13.95 6.82
N VAL A 56 -4.29 -13.22 5.78
CA VAL A 56 -2.88 -13.15 5.39
C VAL A 56 -2.03 -12.54 6.51
N ALA A 57 -2.47 -11.40 7.07
CA ALA A 57 -1.74 -10.75 8.16
C ALA A 57 -1.63 -11.65 9.41
N GLU A 58 -2.70 -12.37 9.73
CA GLU A 58 -2.75 -13.36 10.81
C GLU A 58 -1.82 -14.54 10.54
N ALA A 59 -1.82 -15.10 9.32
CA ALA A 59 -1.01 -16.25 8.95
C ALA A 59 0.50 -16.00 9.12
N PHE A 60 0.94 -14.76 8.92
CA PHE A 60 2.32 -14.33 9.16
C PHE A 60 2.53 -13.72 10.55
N GLY A 61 1.46 -13.41 11.30
CA GLY A 61 1.54 -12.79 12.62
C GLY A 61 2.23 -11.43 12.61
N VAL A 62 1.98 -10.62 11.58
CA VAL A 62 2.62 -9.32 11.35
C VAL A 62 1.58 -8.22 11.16
N PRO A 63 1.91 -6.94 11.44
CA PRO A 63 0.99 -5.85 11.16
C PRO A 63 0.68 -5.74 9.66
N CYS A 64 -0.51 -5.22 9.35
CA CYS A 64 -0.98 -4.96 8.00
C CYS A 64 -1.29 -3.48 7.82
N VAL A 65 -0.85 -2.89 6.71
CA VAL A 65 -1.23 -1.53 6.29
C VAL A 65 -1.98 -1.64 4.98
N MET A 66 -3.09 -0.91 4.83
CA MET A 66 -3.92 -1.03 3.64
C MET A 66 -4.42 0.31 3.09
N VAL A 67 -4.65 0.33 1.78
CA VAL A 67 -5.44 1.35 1.08
C VAL A 67 -6.55 0.66 0.27
N PRO A 68 -7.75 1.25 0.19
CA PRO A 68 -8.83 0.66 -0.58
C PRO A 68 -8.58 0.82 -2.08
N GLY A 69 -9.00 -0.16 -2.86
CA GLY A 69 -9.11 -0.06 -4.30
C GLY A 69 -10.44 0.54 -4.76
N ASN A 70 -10.71 0.49 -6.06
CA ASN A 70 -11.94 1.06 -6.63
C ASN A 70 -13.16 0.14 -6.56
N HIS A 71 -12.98 -1.14 -6.26
CA HIS A 71 -14.06 -2.08 -5.98
C HIS A 71 -14.36 -2.21 -4.49
N ASP A 72 -13.43 -1.78 -3.64
CA ASP A 72 -13.63 -1.77 -2.19
C ASP A 72 -14.71 -0.77 -1.72
N PRO A 73 -15.39 -1.07 -0.60
CA PRO A 73 -16.21 -0.09 0.11
C PRO A 73 -15.43 1.18 0.42
N SER A 74 -16.10 2.33 0.37
CA SER A 74 -15.45 3.58 0.74
C SER A 74 -15.17 3.63 2.24
N LEU A 75 -13.89 3.79 2.58
CA LEU A 75 -13.42 3.97 3.97
C LEU A 75 -13.43 5.46 4.40
N GLU A 76 -14.04 6.34 3.61
CA GLU A 76 -14.18 7.75 3.97
C GLU A 76 -15.12 7.97 5.16
N GLY A 77 -14.80 8.96 5.99
CA GLY A 77 -15.61 9.33 7.16
C GLY A 77 -15.32 8.49 8.40
N PHE A 78 -14.59 7.38 8.26
CA PHE A 78 -14.14 6.57 9.39
C PHE A 78 -12.87 7.17 10.02
N ARG A 79 -12.84 7.25 11.35
CA ARG A 79 -11.71 7.75 12.12
C ARG A 79 -11.51 6.93 13.39
N LEU A 80 -10.27 6.55 13.66
CA LEU A 80 -9.91 5.93 14.93
C LEU A 80 -9.83 7.00 16.04
N SER A 81 -10.48 6.71 17.17
CA SER A 81 -10.44 7.50 18.41
C SER A 81 -9.97 6.62 19.57
N PRO A 82 -9.64 7.19 20.75
CA PRO A 82 -9.26 6.41 21.93
C PRO A 82 -10.30 5.38 22.39
N ILE A 83 -11.58 5.60 22.05
CA ILE A 83 -12.72 4.77 22.47
C ILE A 83 -13.27 3.90 21.32
N GLY A 84 -12.52 3.79 20.22
CA GLY A 84 -12.88 2.97 19.05
C GLY A 84 -13.11 3.79 17.77
N TRP A 85 -13.73 3.16 16.78
CA TRP A 85 -13.99 3.76 15.47
C TRP A 85 -15.23 4.65 15.47
N LEU A 86 -15.09 5.82 14.86
CA LEU A 86 -16.16 6.78 14.68
C LEU A 86 -16.47 6.97 13.19
N ARG A 87 -17.76 7.13 12.88
CA ARG A 87 -18.26 7.64 11.60
C ARG A 87 -19.35 8.67 11.89
N ASP A 88 -19.25 9.85 11.28
CA ASP A 88 -20.20 10.95 11.47
C ASP A 88 -20.47 11.27 12.96
N GLY A 89 -19.41 11.19 13.78
CA GLY A 89 -19.47 11.45 15.23
C GLY A 89 -20.06 10.33 16.08
N ARG A 90 -20.39 9.18 15.49
CA ARG A 90 -20.99 8.02 16.20
C ARG A 90 -20.05 6.83 16.21
N HIS A 91 -20.09 6.04 17.28
CA HIS A 91 -19.35 4.79 17.38
C HIS A 91 -19.84 3.80 16.32
N CYS A 92 -18.90 3.10 15.69
CA CYS A 92 -19.18 2.12 14.66
C CYS A 92 -18.13 1.01 14.68
N ALA A 93 -18.44 -0.10 13.99
CA ALA A 93 -17.44 -1.10 13.67
C ALA A 93 -16.49 -0.59 12.59
N TRP A 94 -15.23 -1.04 12.63
CA TRP A 94 -14.29 -0.83 11.53
C TRP A 94 -14.79 -1.59 10.29
N PRO A 95 -15.00 -0.93 9.14
CA PRO A 95 -15.46 -1.59 7.93
C PRO A 95 -14.35 -2.26 7.12
N GLY A 96 -13.07 -2.05 7.47
CA GLY A 96 -11.92 -2.60 6.75
C GLY A 96 -11.43 -3.93 7.33
N PRO A 97 -10.29 -4.46 6.84
CA PRO A 97 -9.70 -5.68 7.36
C PRO A 97 -9.39 -5.56 8.85
N GLU A 98 -9.73 -6.60 9.62
CA GLU A 98 -9.52 -6.60 11.07
C GLU A 98 -8.03 -6.42 11.41
N GLY A 99 -7.75 -5.52 12.35
CA GLY A 99 -6.39 -5.24 12.81
C GLY A 99 -5.49 -4.49 11.81
N ALA A 100 -5.94 -4.22 10.58
CA ALA A 100 -5.17 -3.45 9.61
C ALA A 100 -5.18 -1.95 9.90
N PHE A 101 -4.05 -1.30 9.62
CA PHE A 101 -3.91 0.15 9.68
C PHE A 101 -4.33 0.78 8.34
N PRO A 102 -5.40 1.60 8.29
CA PRO A 102 -5.76 2.29 7.07
C PRO A 102 -4.82 3.46 6.80
N ALA A 103 -4.18 3.46 5.64
CA ALA A 103 -3.27 4.52 5.23
C ALA A 103 -3.88 5.51 4.23
N ASP A 104 -5.13 5.30 3.76
CA ASP A 104 -5.74 6.18 2.76
C ASP A 104 -5.80 7.65 3.23
N ARG A 105 -5.08 8.52 2.50
CA ARG A 105 -4.91 9.95 2.82
C ARG A 105 -4.25 10.18 4.18
N ASP A 106 -3.44 9.23 4.63
CA ASP A 106 -2.75 9.27 5.89
C ASP A 106 -1.28 8.85 5.76
N ILE A 107 -0.58 8.97 6.88
CA ILE A 107 0.74 8.40 7.10
C ILE A 107 0.66 7.55 8.35
N VAL A 108 1.10 6.30 8.23
CA VAL A 108 1.16 5.35 9.34
C VAL A 108 2.60 4.94 9.61
N GLU A 109 2.93 4.72 10.87
CA GLU A 109 4.25 4.26 11.30
C GLU A 109 4.11 2.86 11.90
N VAL A 110 4.62 1.86 11.17
CA VAL A 110 4.40 0.44 11.44
C VAL A 110 5.66 -0.32 11.06
N ALA A 111 6.06 -1.32 11.84
CA ALA A 111 7.30 -2.09 11.64
C ALA A 111 8.57 -1.21 11.55
N GLY A 112 8.54 -0.03 12.18
CA GLY A 112 9.61 0.97 12.09
C GLY A 112 9.65 1.76 10.79
N LEU A 113 8.73 1.53 9.84
CA LEU A 113 8.64 2.23 8.56
C LEU A 113 7.53 3.29 8.58
N ARG A 114 7.77 4.39 7.87
CA ARG A 114 6.79 5.46 7.66
C ARG A 114 6.16 5.33 6.28
N ILE A 115 4.86 5.08 6.25
CA ILE A 115 4.12 4.62 5.07
C ILE A 115 3.03 5.63 4.75
N ALA A 116 3.10 6.26 3.58
CA ALA A 116 2.07 7.16 3.07
C ALA A 116 1.07 6.39 2.20
N GLY A 117 -0.23 6.64 2.36
CA GLY A 117 -1.25 5.94 1.58
C GLY A 117 -2.13 6.84 0.71
N LEU A 118 -2.46 6.37 -0.49
CA LEU A 118 -3.46 6.98 -1.37
C LEU A 118 -4.24 5.90 -2.13
N GLY A 119 -5.44 5.57 -1.64
CA GLY A 119 -6.31 4.59 -2.26
C GLY A 119 -7.16 5.14 -3.41
N GLY A 120 -7.83 4.22 -4.11
CA GLY A 120 -8.67 4.48 -5.26
C GLY A 120 -7.91 4.67 -6.57
N CYS A 121 -8.66 5.03 -7.61
CA CYS A 121 -8.14 5.20 -8.96
C CYS A 121 -8.68 6.47 -9.65
N ALA A 122 -8.22 6.69 -10.88
CA ALA A 122 -8.78 7.70 -11.75
C ALA A 122 -10.24 7.35 -12.09
N ARG A 123 -11.10 8.37 -12.16
CA ARG A 123 -12.51 8.17 -12.48
C ARG A 123 -12.71 7.71 -13.92
N TYR A 124 -13.42 6.59 -14.08
CA TYR A 124 -13.91 6.09 -15.36
C TYR A 124 -15.41 5.77 -15.34
N ASN A 125 -16.03 5.66 -14.15
CA ASN A 125 -17.48 5.59 -13.97
C ASN A 125 -17.93 6.24 -12.64
N SER A 126 -19.09 5.87 -12.11
CA SER A 126 -19.65 6.40 -10.85
C SER A 126 -19.42 5.49 -9.62
N GLY A 127 -18.43 4.60 -9.69
CA GLY A 127 -18.08 3.68 -8.61
C GLY A 127 -17.45 4.37 -7.39
N PRO A 128 -17.33 3.65 -6.26
CA PRO A 128 -16.65 4.16 -5.08
C PRO A 128 -15.15 4.37 -5.36
N ASN A 129 -14.51 5.23 -4.55
CA ASN A 129 -13.07 5.48 -4.58
C ASN A 129 -12.49 5.88 -5.97
N GLN A 130 -13.33 6.48 -6.83
CA GLN A 130 -12.96 6.99 -8.14
C GLN A 130 -12.91 8.52 -8.16
N TRP A 131 -11.76 9.07 -8.54
CA TRP A 131 -11.47 10.48 -8.37
C TRP A 131 -11.17 11.18 -9.69
N SER A 132 -11.69 12.39 -9.86
CA SER A 132 -11.14 13.27 -10.89
C SER A 132 -9.73 13.69 -10.51
N ASP A 133 -8.94 14.12 -11.50
CA ASP A 133 -7.56 14.56 -11.29
C ASP A 133 -7.45 15.66 -10.21
N GLY A 134 -8.39 16.61 -10.21
CA GLY A 134 -8.46 17.66 -9.19
C GLY A 134 -8.74 17.13 -7.78
N GLN A 135 -9.57 16.09 -7.66
CA GLN A 135 -9.81 15.40 -6.39
C GLN A 135 -8.59 14.58 -5.97
N ALA A 136 -7.98 13.81 -6.86
CA ALA A 136 -6.76 13.05 -6.61
C ALA A 136 -5.62 13.97 -6.11
N LEU A 137 -5.41 15.11 -6.77
CA LEU A 137 -4.42 16.11 -6.34
C LEU A 137 -4.74 16.72 -4.97
N ARG A 138 -6.02 16.92 -4.64
CA ARG A 138 -6.44 17.39 -3.31
C ARG A 138 -6.16 16.35 -2.24
N ARG A 139 -6.43 15.07 -2.52
CA ARG A 139 -6.13 13.93 -1.65
C ARG A 139 -4.62 13.83 -1.40
N ALA A 140 -3.80 13.88 -2.46
CA ALA A 140 -2.35 13.89 -2.37
C ALA A 140 -1.81 15.07 -1.54
N ARG A 141 -2.33 16.28 -1.74
CA ARG A 141 -1.95 17.46 -0.91
C ARG A 141 -2.22 17.24 0.58
N ARG A 142 -3.26 16.49 0.96
CA ARG A 142 -3.54 16.15 2.36
C ARG A 142 -2.47 15.24 2.95
N VAL A 143 -2.03 14.23 2.20
CA VAL A 143 -0.92 13.35 2.58
C VAL A 143 0.36 14.16 2.75
N LEU A 144 0.70 15.04 1.79
CA LEU A 144 1.88 15.90 1.88
C LEU A 144 1.85 16.84 3.10
N LYS A 145 0.68 17.38 3.45
CA LYS A 145 0.53 18.18 4.67
C LYS A 145 0.86 17.36 5.92
N LYS A 146 0.35 16.13 6.01
CA LYS A 146 0.64 15.21 7.13
C LYS A 146 2.08 14.73 7.15
N ALA A 147 2.75 14.67 6.00
CA ALA A 147 4.17 14.32 5.93
C ALA A 147 5.04 15.33 6.66
N HIS A 148 4.63 16.60 6.74
CA HIS A 148 5.38 17.68 7.40
C HIS A 148 6.87 17.75 6.98
N ARG A 149 7.18 17.37 5.74
CA ARG A 149 8.56 17.24 5.18
C ARG A 149 9.41 16.13 5.80
N SER A 150 8.90 15.38 6.77
CA SER A 150 9.60 14.21 7.30
C SER A 150 9.67 13.11 6.23
N PRO A 151 10.75 12.32 6.16
CA PRO A 151 10.92 11.26 5.18
C PRO A 151 9.80 10.23 5.21
N VAL A 152 9.49 9.64 4.06
CA VAL A 152 8.56 8.52 3.91
C VAL A 152 9.31 7.37 3.28
N ASP A 153 9.24 6.19 3.89
CA ASP A 153 9.94 5.00 3.41
C ASP A 153 9.16 4.36 2.24
N ILE A 154 7.84 4.28 2.37
CA ILE A 154 6.95 3.63 1.39
C ILE A 154 5.78 4.55 1.02
N LEU A 155 5.49 4.63 -0.28
CA LEU A 155 4.20 5.09 -0.80
C LEU A 155 3.36 3.88 -1.20
N LEU A 156 2.20 3.68 -0.58
CA LEU A 156 1.24 2.63 -0.89
C LEU A 156 0.03 3.26 -1.61
N THR A 157 -0.25 2.84 -2.84
CA THR A 157 -1.40 3.31 -3.61
C THR A 157 -2.16 2.15 -4.20
N HIS A 158 -3.42 2.35 -4.59
CA HIS A 158 -4.11 1.34 -5.39
C HIS A 158 -3.75 1.53 -6.88
N ALA A 159 -4.13 2.66 -7.47
CA ALA A 159 -3.71 3.01 -8.83
C ALA A 159 -2.25 3.49 -8.91
N SER A 160 -1.66 3.42 -10.10
CA SER A 160 -0.32 3.91 -10.40
C SER A 160 -0.29 5.41 -10.73
N GLY A 161 0.91 5.96 -10.77
CA GLY A 161 1.21 7.19 -11.53
C GLY A 161 1.48 6.86 -12.99
N GLU A 162 2.16 7.75 -13.71
CA GLU A 162 2.58 7.51 -15.10
C GLU A 162 3.46 6.26 -15.22
N ALA A 163 4.39 6.11 -14.28
CA ALA A 163 5.19 4.90 -14.15
C ALA A 163 4.32 3.76 -13.60
N GLY A 164 3.76 2.95 -14.51
CA GLY A 164 2.92 1.79 -14.20
C GLY A 164 1.49 1.88 -14.74
N ALA A 165 1.10 3.01 -15.35
CA ALA A 165 -0.22 3.17 -15.96
C ALA A 165 -0.37 2.32 -17.23
N GLY A 166 -1.62 1.91 -17.49
CA GLY A 166 -2.03 1.36 -18.78
C GLY A 166 -2.55 2.43 -19.73
N ASP A 167 -2.80 2.03 -20.98
CA ASP A 167 -3.24 2.93 -22.05
C ASP A 167 -4.78 3.11 -22.09
N ASP A 168 -5.52 2.34 -21.29
CA ASP A 168 -6.97 2.42 -21.23
C ASP A 168 -7.49 3.34 -20.11
N ALA A 169 -8.77 3.68 -20.19
CA ALA A 169 -9.40 4.64 -19.29
C ALA A 169 -9.45 4.17 -17.82
N VAL A 170 -9.45 2.86 -17.57
CA VAL A 170 -9.50 2.29 -16.22
C VAL A 170 -8.11 2.36 -15.59
N HIS A 171 -7.07 1.98 -16.33
CA HIS A 171 -5.69 1.90 -15.84
C HIS A 171 -4.85 3.17 -16.06
N ARG A 172 -5.48 4.28 -16.44
CA ARG A 172 -4.80 5.56 -16.63
C ARG A 172 -4.10 6.04 -15.36
N ALA A 173 -3.00 6.76 -15.54
CA ALA A 173 -2.24 7.38 -14.46
C ALA A 173 -3.11 8.30 -13.59
N MET A 174 -2.88 8.25 -12.27
CA MET A 174 -3.50 9.18 -11.33
C MET A 174 -2.50 10.29 -10.94
N PRO A 175 -2.72 11.56 -11.34
CA PRO A 175 -1.76 12.65 -11.10
C PRO A 175 -1.44 12.93 -9.63
N GLY A 176 -2.32 12.50 -8.72
CA GLY A 176 -2.06 12.54 -7.29
C GLY A 176 -0.89 11.66 -6.85
N VAL A 177 -0.67 10.53 -7.53
CA VAL A 177 0.41 9.57 -7.26
C VAL A 177 1.75 10.15 -7.68
N ASP A 178 1.87 10.65 -8.91
CA ASP A 178 3.12 11.24 -9.41
C ASP A 178 3.58 12.39 -8.52
N LYS A 179 2.63 13.23 -8.10
CA LYS A 179 2.89 14.31 -7.15
C LYS A 179 3.45 13.81 -5.81
N LEU A 180 2.98 12.67 -5.31
CA LEU A 180 3.49 12.08 -4.07
C LEU A 180 4.88 11.47 -4.28
N VAL A 181 5.10 10.75 -5.38
CA VAL A 181 6.41 10.20 -5.73
C VAL A 181 7.45 11.32 -5.83
N ASP A 182 7.13 12.42 -6.51
CA ASP A 182 8.03 13.57 -6.69
C ASP A 182 8.40 14.28 -5.39
N ALA A 183 7.40 14.48 -4.53
CA ALA A 183 7.55 15.27 -3.32
C ALA A 183 8.08 14.46 -2.13
N LEU A 184 7.72 13.18 -2.03
CA LEU A 184 8.14 12.30 -0.93
C LEU A 184 9.41 11.52 -1.23
N ARG A 185 9.66 11.20 -2.52
CA ARG A 185 10.80 10.39 -2.98
C ARG A 185 11.01 9.13 -2.13
N PRO A 186 9.98 8.28 -1.98
CA PRO A 186 10.07 7.11 -1.11
C PRO A 186 11.09 6.10 -1.65
N ALA A 187 11.62 5.23 -0.80
CA ALA A 187 12.46 4.11 -1.27
C ALA A 187 11.65 3.15 -2.15
N MET A 188 10.37 3.01 -1.84
CA MET A 188 9.44 2.13 -2.55
C MET A 188 8.09 2.80 -2.79
N HIS A 189 7.56 2.64 -4.00
CA HIS A 189 6.16 2.90 -4.33
C HIS A 189 5.52 1.58 -4.75
N VAL A 190 4.51 1.14 -4.02
CA VAL A 190 3.74 -0.07 -4.31
C VAL A 190 2.36 0.32 -4.81
N HIS A 191 1.92 -0.30 -5.89
CA HIS A 191 0.57 -0.14 -6.45
C HIS A 191 -0.03 -1.45 -6.93
N GLY A 192 -1.35 -1.53 -7.08
CA GLY A 192 -2.09 -2.62 -7.72
C GLY A 192 -2.74 -2.16 -9.03
N HIS A 193 -4.00 -2.56 -9.24
CA HIS A 193 -4.95 -2.12 -10.28
C HIS A 193 -4.61 -2.51 -11.71
N VAL A 194 -3.36 -2.33 -12.15
CA VAL A 194 -2.94 -2.57 -13.53
C VAL A 194 -2.54 -4.02 -13.72
N HIS A 195 -3.47 -4.88 -14.15
CA HIS A 195 -3.17 -6.31 -14.33
C HIS A 195 -2.17 -6.52 -15.50
N PRO A 196 -1.02 -7.17 -15.26
CA PRO A 196 -0.10 -7.54 -16.31
C PRO A 196 -0.69 -8.75 -17.07
N HIS A 197 -1.39 -8.48 -18.18
CA HIS A 197 -2.07 -9.44 -19.05
C HIS A 197 -1.10 -10.43 -19.75
N GLY A 198 -0.45 -11.30 -18.99
CA GLY A 198 0.61 -12.20 -19.48
C GLY A 198 1.98 -11.55 -19.68
N ALA A 199 2.07 -10.22 -19.60
CA ALA A 199 3.34 -9.49 -19.59
C ALA A 199 4.09 -9.69 -18.27
N ARG A 200 5.42 -9.48 -18.30
CA ARG A 200 6.20 -9.38 -17.06
C ARG A 200 5.66 -8.21 -16.24
N ARG A 201 5.50 -8.41 -14.93
CA ARG A 201 5.07 -7.38 -13.99
C ARG A 201 5.95 -6.14 -14.11
N SER A 202 5.32 -4.96 -14.09
CA SER A 202 6.03 -3.69 -14.20
C SER A 202 6.78 -3.41 -12.89
N VAL A 203 8.07 -3.70 -12.90
CA VAL A 203 9.02 -3.23 -11.91
C VAL A 203 9.88 -2.19 -12.60
N SER A 204 9.84 -0.97 -12.08
CA SER A 204 10.65 0.12 -12.62
C SER A 204 11.37 0.83 -11.49
N ARG A 205 12.40 1.60 -11.85
CA ARG A 205 13.12 2.42 -10.88
C ARG A 205 13.18 3.83 -11.39
N ARG A 206 12.82 4.76 -10.52
CA ARG A 206 13.01 6.18 -10.76
C ARG A 206 14.23 6.66 -9.99
N GLU A 207 15.23 7.14 -10.71
CA GLU A 207 16.47 7.63 -10.13
C GLU A 207 16.33 9.07 -9.63
N TRP A 208 16.96 9.37 -8.51
CA TRP A 208 17.08 10.71 -7.94
C TRP A 208 18.55 11.08 -7.81
N THR A 209 18.86 12.36 -7.58
CA THR A 209 20.25 12.80 -7.28
C THR A 209 20.84 12.05 -6.07
N THR A 210 19.99 11.61 -5.15
CA THR A 210 20.35 10.81 -3.98
C THR A 210 19.38 9.63 -3.85
N GLY A 211 19.79 8.44 -4.30
CA GLY A 211 18.99 7.21 -4.23
C GLY A 211 18.00 7.04 -5.39
N GLY A 212 16.98 6.21 -5.18
CA GLY A 212 15.97 5.90 -6.20
C GLY A 212 14.70 5.32 -5.58
N THR A 213 13.56 5.51 -6.24
CA THR A 213 12.28 4.90 -5.87
C THR A 213 12.07 3.62 -6.68
N LEU A 214 11.99 2.47 -6.00
CA LEU A 214 11.53 1.22 -6.62
C LEU A 214 10.00 1.28 -6.76
N ILE A 215 9.50 1.20 -7.99
CA ILE A 215 8.07 1.19 -8.30
C ILE A 215 7.66 -0.24 -8.61
N VAL A 216 6.74 -0.77 -7.82
CA VAL A 216 6.32 -2.18 -7.83
C VAL A 216 4.82 -2.27 -8.01
N ASN A 217 4.39 -2.84 -9.13
CA ASN A 217 3.04 -3.37 -9.26
C ASN A 217 2.93 -4.66 -8.42
N THR A 218 1.92 -4.82 -7.57
CA THR A 218 1.79 -5.93 -6.62
C THR A 218 0.54 -6.79 -6.84
N VAL A 219 -0.13 -6.67 -8.00
CA VAL A 219 -1.22 -7.56 -8.41
C VAL A 219 -0.81 -9.02 -8.17
N GLY A 220 -1.62 -9.78 -7.43
CA GLY A 220 -1.22 -11.03 -6.80
C GLY A 220 -0.43 -10.77 -5.52
N TRP A 221 0.89 -11.00 -5.57
CA TRP A 221 1.78 -10.67 -4.45
C TRP A 221 3.23 -10.42 -4.87
N THR A 222 3.92 -9.60 -4.07
CA THR A 222 5.37 -9.39 -4.16
C THR A 222 6.02 -9.41 -2.78
N LEU A 223 7.29 -9.82 -2.73
CA LEU A 223 8.12 -9.77 -1.52
C LEU A 223 9.28 -8.82 -1.78
N THR A 224 9.38 -7.75 -1.01
CA THR A 224 10.45 -6.75 -1.11
C THR A 224 11.22 -6.64 0.20
N ARG A 225 12.43 -6.09 0.13
CA ARG A 225 13.26 -5.79 1.30
C ARG A 225 13.58 -4.32 1.33
N ILE A 226 13.44 -3.71 2.50
CA ILE A 226 13.81 -2.31 2.73
C ILE A 226 14.97 -2.23 3.72
N GLN A 227 16.05 -1.61 3.26
CA GLN A 227 17.18 -1.18 4.06
C GLN A 227 17.05 0.32 4.33
N ARG A 228 17.30 0.78 5.55
CA ARG A 228 17.18 2.22 5.90
C ARG A 228 18.51 2.97 5.88
N ASP A 229 19.62 2.27 6.14
CA ASP A 229 20.92 2.92 6.36
C ASP A 229 21.91 2.66 5.22
N PRO A 230 22.71 3.66 4.81
CA PRO A 230 22.63 5.10 5.15
C PRO A 230 21.59 5.87 4.31
N HIS A 231 21.01 5.23 3.29
CA HIS A 231 19.94 5.78 2.47
C HIS A 231 18.88 4.70 2.26
N PRO A 232 17.59 5.00 2.46
CA PRO A 232 16.53 4.04 2.22
C PRO A 232 16.59 3.44 0.82
N ARG A 233 16.69 2.11 0.75
CA ARG A 233 16.69 1.34 -0.50
C ARG A 233 15.72 0.19 -0.38
N ALA A 234 14.98 -0.04 -1.45
CA ALA A 234 14.09 -1.17 -1.60
C ALA A 234 14.55 -2.06 -2.76
N ASP A 235 14.49 -3.36 -2.55
CA ASP A 235 14.82 -4.39 -3.55
C ASP A 235 13.68 -5.41 -3.62
N LEU A 236 13.29 -5.79 -4.83
CA LEU A 236 12.35 -6.90 -5.05
C LEU A 236 13.08 -8.23 -4.86
N ILE A 237 12.56 -9.09 -3.99
CA ILE A 237 13.11 -10.42 -3.71
C ILE A 237 12.40 -11.47 -4.57
N LEU A 238 11.07 -11.55 -4.42
CA LEU A 238 10.23 -12.56 -5.05
C LEU A 238 8.94 -11.92 -5.53
N GLU A 239 8.30 -12.59 -6.48
CA GLU A 239 7.02 -12.18 -7.02
C GLU A 239 6.21 -13.41 -7.42
N GLY A 240 4.88 -13.33 -7.37
CA GLY A 240 4.02 -14.40 -7.84
C GLY A 240 2.59 -13.96 -8.07
N ARG A 241 1.78 -14.88 -8.59
CA ARG A 241 0.33 -14.75 -8.70
C ARG A 241 -0.27 -15.82 -7.80
#